data_AF-A0A2L2YQF3-F1
#
_entry.id   AF-A0A2L2YQF3-F1
#
_cell.length_a   1.000
_cell.length_b   1.000
_cell.length_c   1.000
_cell.angle_alpha   90.00
_cell.angle_beta   90.00
_cell.angle_gamma   90.00
#
_symmetry.space_group_name_H-M   'P 1'
#
loop_
_entity.id
_entity.type
_entity.pdbx_description
1 polymer ?
#
loop_
_entity_poly.entity_id
_entity_poly.type
_entity_poly.pdbx_seq_one_letter_code
_entity_poly.pdbx_strand_id
1 'polypeptide(L)' 'LGATDYAVLVFTLLISAAIGIIFRFSGGRQKTTTEYLLADRDMSQIPVTLSISVTITSAVMMLGTPAETYRYGFQIVVK' A
#
# COMPACT_ATOMS: atom_id res chain seq x y z
N LEU A 1 -3.83 16.38 -18.47
CA LEU A 1 -4.69 15.89 -17.36
C LEU A 1 -6.03 16.59 -17.49
N GLY A 2 -7.09 15.84 -17.78
CA GLY A 2 -8.45 16.34 -17.73
C GLY A 2 -8.89 16.57 -16.28
N ALA A 3 -10.00 17.28 -16.08
CA ALA A 3 -10.58 17.47 -14.75
C ALA A 3 -10.83 16.12 -14.03
N THR A 4 -11.09 15.05 -14.79
CA THR A 4 -11.31 13.69 -14.31
C THR A 4 -10.05 13.06 -13.67
N ASP A 5 -8.86 13.30 -14.23
CA ASP A 5 -7.60 12.73 -13.68
C ASP A 5 -7.31 13.30 -12.29
N TYR A 6 -7.53 14.62 -12.13
CA TYR A 6 -7.39 15.30 -10.85
C TYR A 6 -8.44 14.83 -9.83
N ALA A 7 -9.68 14.59 -10.27
CA ALA A 7 -10.72 14.06 -9.39
C ALA A 7 -10.33 12.70 -8.80
N VAL A 8 -9.78 11.78 -9.62
CA VAL A 8 -9.32 10.47 -9.14
C VAL A 8 -8.12 10.60 -8.20
N LEU A 9 -7.17 11.49 -8.50
CA LEU A 9 -6.01 11.73 -7.64
C LEU A 9 -6.40 12.29 -6.27
N VAL A 10 -7.30 13.29 -6.23
CA VAL A 10 -7.80 13.85 -4.97
C VAL A 10 -8.62 12.80 -4.21
N PHE A 11 -9.45 12.03 -4.91
CA PHE A 11 -10.27 11.00 -4.29
C PHE A 11 -9.45 9.89 -3.63
N THR A 12 -8.44 9.36 -4.32
CA THR A 12 -7.55 8.31 -3.78
C THR A 12 -6.75 8.82 -2.58
N LEU A 13 -6.30 10.08 -2.61
CA LEU A 13 -5.63 10.73 -1.50
C LEU A 13 -6.56 10.93 -0.29
N LEU A 14 -7.81 11.35 -0.52
CA LEU A 14 -8.81 11.48 0.53
C LEU A 14 -9.14 10.13 1.19
N ILE A 15 -9.25 9.04 0.42
CA ILE A 15 -9.46 7.70 0.99
C ILE A 15 -8.30 7.30 1.89
N SER A 16 -7.05 7.48 1.42
CA SER A 16 -5.86 7.17 2.20
C SER A 16 -5.81 7.96 3.52
N ALA A 17 -6.08 9.27 3.45
CA ALA A 17 -6.13 10.13 4.64
C ALA A 17 -7.27 9.75 5.59
N ALA A 18 -8.45 9.41 5.05
CA ALA A 18 -9.61 9.01 5.85
C ALA A 18 -9.33 7.75 6.69
N ILE A 19 -8.66 6.74 6.13
CA ILE A 19 -8.27 5.53 6.87
C ILE A 19 -7.36 5.90 8.05
N GLY A 20 -6.38 6.78 7.84
CA GLY A 20 -5.50 7.27 8.90
C GLY A 20 -6.25 8.05 9.99
N ILE A 21 -7.21 8.89 9.61
CA ILE A 21 -8.05 9.66 10.54
C ILE A 21 -8.95 8.73 11.37
N ILE A 22 -9.59 7.74 10.76
CA ILE A 22 -10.42 6.74 11.46
C ILE A 22 -9.58 5.98 12.49
N PHE A 23 -8.39 5.51 12.11
CA PHE A 23 -7.46 4.85 13.03
C PHE A 23 -6.99 5.77 14.17
N ARG A 24 -6.81 7.08 13.90
CA ARG A 24 -6.43 8.08 14.91
C ARG A 24 -7.53 8.37 15.92
N PHE A 25 -8.80 8.44 15.48
CA PHE A 25 -9.95 8.70 16.34
C PHE A 25 -10.45 7.46 17.08
N SER A 26 -10.22 6.25 16.56
CA SER A 26 -10.52 4.99 17.25
C SER A 26 -9.55 4.67 18.41
N GLY A 27 -8.63 5.59 18.74
CA GLY A 27 -7.42 5.39 19.53
C GLY A 27 -7.55 5.54 21.05
N GLY A 28 -8.42 4.76 21.70
CA GLY A 28 -8.17 4.34 23.10
C GLY A 28 -7.09 3.25 23.23
N ARG A 29 -6.60 2.74 22.08
CA ARG A 29 -5.90 1.46 21.86
C ARG A 29 -4.47 1.61 21.29
N GLN A 30 -3.81 2.75 21.57
CA GLN A 30 -2.44 3.07 21.13
C GLN A 30 -1.52 3.40 22.33
N LYS A 31 -1.85 2.93 23.53
CA LYS A 31 -1.10 3.28 24.76
C LYS A 31 0.15 2.44 24.99
N THR A 32 0.26 1.26 24.38
CA THR A 32 1.41 0.36 24.55
C THR A 32 2.02 0.00 23.19
N THR A 33 3.35 -0.02 23.14
CA THR A 33 4.14 -0.41 21.95
C THR A 33 3.75 -1.79 21.43
N THR A 34 3.33 -2.69 22.31
CA THR A 34 2.84 -4.03 21.94
C THR A 34 1.54 -3.98 21.14
N GLU A 35 0.59 -3.08 21.46
CA GLU A 35 -0.67 -2.96 20.71
C GLU A 35 -0.46 -2.29 19.34
N TYR A 36 0.46 -1.33 19.26
CA TYR A 36 0.82 -0.66 17.99
C TYR A 36 1.62 -1.57 17.05
N LEU A 37 2.54 -2.39 17.58
CA LEU A 37 3.42 -3.24 16.77
C LEU A 37 2.85 -4.64 16.50
N LEU A 38 2.08 -5.21 17.44
CA LEU A 38 1.53 -6.57 17.30
C LEU A 38 0.03 -6.60 17.03
N ALA A 39 -0.66 -5.45 17.01
CA ALA A 39 -2.10 -5.34 16.79
C ALA A 39 -2.90 -6.36 17.63
N ASP A 40 -2.50 -6.51 18.90
CA ASP A 40 -3.10 -7.42 19.88
C ASP A 40 -3.14 -8.90 19.48
N ARG A 41 -2.41 -9.31 18.41
CA ARG A 41 -2.45 -10.66 17.80
C ARG A 41 -3.84 -11.14 17.35
N ASP A 42 -4.86 -10.28 17.38
CA ASP A 42 -6.25 -10.61 17.06
C ASP A 42 -6.63 -10.20 15.61
N MET A 43 -5.68 -9.70 14.82
CA MET A 43 -5.92 -9.41 13.41
C MET A 43 -6.25 -10.68 12.62
N SER A 44 -7.46 -10.72 12.07
CA SER A 44 -7.93 -11.78 11.17
C SER A 44 -6.93 -12.07 10.04
N GLN A 45 -6.84 -13.32 9.60
CA GLN A 45 -5.88 -13.76 8.57
C GLN A 45 -6.05 -13.01 7.23
N ILE A 46 -7.27 -12.57 6.91
CA ILE A 46 -7.61 -11.92 5.63
C ILE A 46 -6.88 -10.58 5.43
N PRO A 47 -6.98 -9.59 6.34
CA PRO A 47 -6.25 -8.33 6.20
C PRO A 47 -4.73 -8.49 6.26
N VAL A 48 -4.23 -9.51 6.97
CA VAL A 48 -2.79 -9.81 7.05
C VAL A 48 -2.24 -10.23 5.69
N THR A 49 -2.87 -11.21 5.03
CA THR A 49 -2.43 -11.67 3.70
C THR A 49 -2.55 -10.57 2.65
N LEU A 50 -3.59 -9.73 2.73
CA LEU A 50 -3.74 -8.57 1.86
C LEU A 50 -2.59 -7.57 2.03
N SER A 51 -2.24 -7.24 3.28
CA SER A 51 -1.13 -6.33 3.59
C SER A 51 0.21 -6.84 3.05
N ILE A 52 0.47 -8.15 3.18
CA ILE A 52 1.68 -8.78 2.62
C ILE A 52 1.70 -8.64 1.09
N SER A 53 0.56 -8.88 0.42
CA SER A 53 0.43 -8.76 -1.04
C SER A 53 0.68 -7.34 -1.55
N VAL A 54 0.28 -6.33 -0.76
CA VAL A 54 0.56 -4.92 -1.07
C VAL A 54 2.03 -4.60 -0.83
N THR A 55 2.63 -5.12 0.24
CA THR A 55 4.03 -4.86 0.59
C THR A 55 5.02 -5.38 -0.47
N ILE A 56 4.71 -6.52 -1.10
CA ILE A 56 5.55 -7.06 -2.19
C ILE A 56 5.48 -6.23 -3.48
N THR A 57 4.47 -5.37 -3.64
CA THR A 57 4.26 -4.58 -4.85
C THR A 57 4.83 -3.17 -4.66
N SER A 58 5.95 -2.88 -5.31
CA SER A 58 6.59 -1.55 -5.27
C SER A 58 6.40 -0.79 -6.57
N ALA A 59 6.28 0.54 -6.48
CA ALA A 59 6.23 1.44 -7.64
C ALA A 59 7.48 1.30 -8.53
N VAL A 60 8.64 1.00 -7.92
CA VAL A 60 9.89 0.78 -8.64
C VAL A 60 9.82 -0.49 -9.50
N MET A 61 9.22 -1.57 -8.99
CA MET A 61 9.02 -2.79 -9.80
C MET A 61 8.05 -2.55 -10.95
N MET A 62 6.97 -1.80 -10.70
CA MET A 62 5.92 -1.55 -11.70
C MET A 62 6.41 -0.71 -12.88
N LEU A 63 7.33 0.24 -12.64
CA LEU A 63 7.95 1.06 -13.69
C LEU A 63 9.27 0.47 -14.21
N GLY A 64 10.02 -0.22 -13.36
CA GLY A 64 11.34 -0.78 -13.68
C GLY A 64 11.26 -1.97 -14.63
N THR A 65 10.35 -2.91 -14.38
CA THR A 65 10.18 -4.10 -15.23
C THR A 65 9.92 -3.78 -16.72
N PRO A 66 9.02 -2.84 -17.10
CA PRO A 66 8.89 -2.46 -18.49
C PRO A 66 10.11 -1.67 -18.97
N ALA A 67 10.66 -0.73 -18.18
CA ALA A 67 11.83 0.07 -18.59
C ALA A 67 13.05 -0.80 -18.93
N GLU A 68 13.30 -1.85 -18.14
CA GLU A 68 14.37 -2.81 -18.38
C GLU A 68 14.05 -3.71 -19.58
N THR A 69 12.79 -4.13 -19.74
CA THR A 69 12.37 -4.92 -20.91
C THR A 69 12.50 -4.13 -22.22
N TYR A 70 12.18 -2.83 -22.22
CA TYR A 70 12.36 -1.96 -23.39
C TYR A 70 13.84 -1.70 -23.71
N ARG A 71 14.73 -1.65 -22.71
CA ARG A 71 16.14 -1.29 -22.90
C ARG A 71 17.05 -2.50 -23.18
N TYR A 72 16.80 -3.62 -22.52
CA TYR A 72 17.67 -4.81 -22.51
C TYR A 72 16.96 -6.09 -22.97
N GLY A 73 15.66 -6.03 -23.29
CA GLY A 73 14.85 -7.21 -23.63
C GLY A 73 14.44 -8.02 -22.38
N PHE A 74 13.91 -9.23 -22.58
CA PHE A 74 13.42 -10.14 -21.53
C PHE A 74 14.51 -10.77 -20.63
N GLN A 75 15.62 -10.08 -20.38
CA GLN A 75 16.74 -10.62 -19.60
C GLN A 75 16.41 -10.82 -18.10
N ILE A 76 15.34 -10.22 -17.59
CA ILE A 76 14.89 -10.38 -16.19
C ILE A 76 14.10 -11.68 -15.97
N VAL A 77 13.42 -12.18 -17.00
CA VAL A 77 12.62 -13.43 -16.92
C VAL A 77 13.48 -14.66 -17.24
N VAL A 78 14.57 -14.47 -17.98
CA VAL A 78 15.45 -15.56 -18.47
C VAL A 78 16.65 -15.80 -17.53
N LYS A 79 16.77 -15.06 -16.43
CA LYS A 79 17.73 -15.31 -15.35
C LYS A 79 17.01 -15.86 -14.12
#